data_AF-A0A6N2SK49-F1
#
_entry.id   AF-A0A6N2SK49-F1
#
_cell.length_a   1.000
_cell.length_b   1.000
_cell.length_c   1.000
_cell.angle_alpha   90.00
_cell.angle_beta   90.00
_cell.angle_gamma   90.00
#
_symmetry.space_group_name_H-M   'P 1'
#
loop_
_entity.id
_entity.type
_entity.pdbx_description
1 polymer ?
#
loop_
_entity_poly.entity_id
_entity_poly.type
_entity_poly.pdbx_seq_one_letter_code
_entity_poly.pdbx_strand_id
1 'polypeptide(L)'
;MNERTMVNDALTGINGELVRYGEMISQTGDSQLKQTLKQMRSQCEMAQEEIYQIAREKQYYVPVAPATQEEIAHVRSIVSQQPQF
;
A
#
# COMPACT_ATOMS: atom_id res chain seq x y z
N MET A 1 -7.62 20.45 13.31
CA MET A 1 -6.82 19.39 12.68
C MET A 1 -5.69 20.03 11.89
N ASN A 2 -4.50 19.45 11.90
CA ASN A 2 -3.38 19.86 11.02
C ASN A 2 -3.55 19.20 9.65
N GLU A 3 -3.27 19.91 8.56
CA GLU A 3 -3.33 19.38 7.19
C GLU A 3 -2.50 18.09 7.05
N ARG A 4 -1.32 18.02 7.68
CA ARG A 4 -0.49 16.80 7.71
C ARG A 4 -1.23 15.61 8.31
N THR A 5 -1.98 15.82 9.39
CA THR A 5 -2.80 14.78 10.02
C THR A 5 -3.92 14.35 9.09
N MET A 6 -4.62 15.28 8.45
CA MET A 6 -5.69 14.97 7.51
C MET A 6 -5.20 14.13 6.31
N VAL A 7 -4.04 14.49 5.75
CA VAL A 7 -3.43 13.75 4.63
C VAL A 7 -3.02 12.34 5.06
N ASN A 8 -2.41 12.18 6.24
CA ASN A 8 -2.04 10.87 6.76
C ASN A 8 -3.26 10.00 7.09
N ASP A 9 -4.31 10.59 7.66
CA ASP A 9 -5.57 9.89 7.96
C ASP A 9 -6.24 9.41 6.66
N ALA A 10 -6.27 10.25 5.63
CA ALA A 10 -6.80 9.90 4.32
C ALA A 10 -6.01 8.76 3.66
N LEU A 11 -4.66 8.84 3.67
CA LEU A 11 -3.80 7.77 3.15
C LEU A 11 -4.01 6.45 3.91
N THR A 12 -4.15 6.52 5.24
CA THR A 12 -4.42 5.33 6.07
C THR A 12 -5.76 4.71 5.73
N GLY A 13 -6.80 5.54 5.57
CA GLY A 13 -8.14 5.09 5.17
C GLY A 13 -8.13 4.36 3.83
N ILE A 14 -7.57 4.98 2.79
CA ILE A 14 -7.53 4.41 1.45
C ILE A 14 -6.71 3.11 1.42
N ASN A 15 -5.56 3.06 2.11
CA ASN A 15 -4.77 1.83 2.20
C ASN A 15 -5.56 0.69 2.85
N GLY A 16 -6.38 0.98 3.86
CA GLY A 16 -7.28 0.00 4.47
C GLY A 16 -8.35 -0.51 3.49
N GLU A 17 -8.92 0.39 2.69
CA GLU A 17 -9.88 0.01 1.64
C GLU A 17 -9.27 -0.88 0.57
N LEU A 18 -8.04 -0.59 0.12
CA LEU A 18 -7.32 -1.39 -0.88
C LEU A 18 -7.15 -2.85 -0.43
N VAL A 19 -6.75 -3.06 0.83
CA VAL A 19 -6.65 -4.41 1.43
C VAL A 19 -8.01 -5.09 1.41
N ARG A 20 -9.06 -4.40 1.88
CA ARG A 20 -10.42 -4.93 1.96
C ARG A 20 -10.99 -5.30 0.58
N TYR A 21 -10.77 -4.48 -0.45
CA TYR A 21 -11.17 -4.85 -1.81
C TYR A 21 -10.44 -6.09 -2.30
N GLY A 22 -9.14 -6.22 -2.02
CA GLY A 22 -8.37 -7.43 -2.34
C GLY A 22 -9.00 -8.69 -1.72
N GLU A 23 -9.35 -8.64 -0.45
CA GLU A 23 -10.02 -9.72 0.26
C GLU A 23 -11.39 -10.05 -0.37
N MET A 24 -12.24 -9.05 -0.59
CA MET A 24 -13.59 -9.24 -1.16
C MET A 24 -13.55 -9.82 -2.58
N ILE A 25 -12.64 -9.34 -3.43
CA ILE A 25 -12.46 -9.83 -4.81
C ILE A 25 -12.11 -11.32 -4.82
N SER A 26 -11.28 -11.76 -3.87
CA SER A 26 -10.86 -13.17 -3.77
C SER A 26 -11.97 -14.10 -3.31
N GLN A 27 -12.91 -13.60 -2.49
CA GLN A 27 -13.96 -14.40 -1.86
C GLN A 27 -15.28 -14.40 -2.64
N THR A 28 -15.53 -13.43 -3.51
CA THR A 28 -16.80 -13.37 -4.25
C THR A 28 -16.86 -14.37 -5.42
N GLY A 29 -17.97 -15.11 -5.50
CA GLY A 29 -18.34 -15.97 -6.63
C GLY A 29 -19.14 -15.25 -7.71
N ASP A 30 -19.69 -14.07 -7.43
CA ASP A 30 -20.47 -13.28 -8.38
C ASP A 30 -19.52 -12.51 -9.33
N SER A 31 -19.68 -12.74 -10.64
CA SER A 31 -18.79 -12.19 -11.67
C SER A 31 -18.96 -10.68 -11.86
N GLN A 32 -20.19 -10.17 -11.74
CA GLN A 32 -20.49 -8.75 -11.88
C GLN A 32 -19.95 -7.98 -10.70
N LEU A 33 -20.22 -8.45 -9.47
CA LEU A 33 -19.69 -7.87 -8.25
C LEU A 33 -18.16 -7.90 -8.24
N LYS A 34 -17.53 -9.00 -8.69
CA LYS A 34 -16.07 -9.09 -8.82
C LYS A 34 -15.51 -7.99 -9.72
N GLN A 35 -16.16 -7.74 -10.86
CA GLN A 35 -15.73 -6.70 -11.80
C GLN A 35 -15.90 -5.30 -11.20
N THR A 36 -17.02 -5.04 -10.50
CA THR A 36 -17.25 -3.77 -9.82
C THR A 36 -16.21 -3.53 -8.73
N LEU A 37 -15.92 -4.51 -7.88
CA LEU A 37 -14.90 -4.38 -6.82
C LEU A 37 -13.51 -4.10 -7.40
N LYS A 38 -13.15 -4.72 -8.54
CA LYS A 38 -11.89 -4.42 -9.24
C LYS A 38 -11.82 -2.97 -9.74
N GLN A 39 -12.92 -2.46 -10.28
CA GLN A 39 -13.01 -1.06 -10.73
C GLN A 39 -12.87 -0.09 -9.55
N MET A 40 -13.57 -0.35 -8.45
CA MET A 40 -13.47 0.47 -7.23
C MET A 40 -12.05 0.46 -6.67
N ARG A 41 -11.42 -0.72 -6.58
CA ARG A 41 -10.02 -0.84 -6.15
C ARG A 41 -9.08 0.00 -7.02
N SER A 42 -9.22 -0.08 -8.34
CA SER A 42 -8.39 0.70 -9.27
C SER A 42 -8.57 2.22 -9.08
N GLN A 43 -9.79 2.67 -8.80
CA GLN A 43 -10.04 4.09 -8.47
C GLN A 43 -9.40 4.50 -7.14
N CYS A 44 -9.46 3.64 -6.12
CA CYS A 44 -8.76 3.88 -4.86
C CYS A 44 -7.23 3.93 -5.05
N GLU A 45 -6.66 3.08 -5.91
CA GLU A 45 -5.21 3.11 -6.23
C GLU A 45 -4.83 4.46 -6.87
N MET A 46 -5.63 4.98 -7.80
CA MET A 46 -5.41 6.30 -8.39
C MET A 46 -5.50 7.43 -7.35
N ALA A 47 -6.55 7.42 -6.51
CA ALA A 47 -6.72 8.43 -5.46
C ALA A 47 -5.59 8.38 -4.42
N GLN A 48 -5.12 7.17 -4.09
CA GLN A 48 -3.98 6.97 -3.18
C GLN A 48 -2.71 7.60 -3.73
N GLU A 49 -2.40 7.38 -5.01
CA GLU A 49 -1.23 7.95 -5.69
C GLU A 49 -1.30 9.49 -5.69
N GLU A 50 -2.46 10.08 -6.02
CA GLU A 50 -2.65 11.54 -6.01
C GLU A 50 -2.40 12.15 -4.62
N ILE A 51 -2.99 11.58 -3.58
CA ILE A 51 -2.82 12.06 -2.21
C ILE A 51 -1.37 11.86 -1.75
N TYR A 52 -0.73 10.76 -2.14
CA TYR A 52 0.68 10.51 -1.87
C TYR A 52 1.58 11.58 -2.51
N GLN A 53 1.34 11.98 -3.76
CA GLN A 53 2.11 13.04 -4.40
C GLN A 53 1.92 14.38 -3.67
N ILE A 54 0.68 14.73 -3.28
CA ILE A 54 0.42 15.93 -2.46
C ILE A 54 1.18 15.86 -1.14
N ALA A 55 1.16 14.71 -0.46
CA ALA A 55 1.85 14.51 0.80
C ALA A 55 3.37 14.68 0.65
N ARG A 56 3.93 14.20 -0.47
CA ARG A 56 5.35 14.31 -0.80
C ARG A 56 5.74 15.75 -1.13
N GLU A 57 4.98 16.45 -1.97
CA GLU A 57 5.22 17.85 -2.34
C GLU A 57 5.20 18.77 -1.11
N LYS A 58 4.28 18.50 -0.17
CA LYS A 58 4.15 19.26 1.08
C LYS A 58 5.09 18.79 2.19
N GLN A 59 5.97 17.81 1.94
CA GLN A 59 6.86 17.20 2.92
C GLN A 59 6.14 16.60 4.15
N TYR A 60 4.86 16.26 4.00
CA TYR A 60 4.05 15.63 5.04
C TYR A 60 4.37 14.14 5.18
N TYR A 61 4.82 13.55 4.07
CA TYR A 61 5.25 12.17 3.96
C TYR A 61 6.69 12.11 3.39
N VAL A 62 7.55 11.35 4.06
CA VAL A 62 8.89 11.01 3.57
C VAL A 62 8.85 9.52 3.21
N PRO A 63 9.04 9.14 1.94
CA PRO A 63 9.14 7.74 1.56
C PRO A 63 10.25 7.07 2.36
N VAL A 64 10.01 5.82 2.77
CA VAL A 64 11.07 5.01 3.40
C VAL A 64 12.26 5.00 2.43
N ALA A 65 13.43 5.41 2.93
CA ALA A 65 14.64 5.38 2.14
C ALA A 65 14.89 3.95 1.63
N PRO A 66 15.46 3.77 0.44
CA PRO A 66 15.86 2.44 0.00
C PRO A 66 16.74 1.79 1.07
N ALA A 67 16.51 0.51 1.35
CA ALA A 67 17.37 -0.25 2.24
C ALA A 67 18.83 -0.15 1.77
N THR A 68 19.74 -0.01 2.73
CA THR A 68 21.17 0.02 2.47
C THR A 68 21.65 -1.31 1.90
N GLN A 69 22.79 -1.30 1.18
CA GLN A 69 23.38 -2.54 0.68
C GLN A 69 23.76 -3.48 1.83
N GLU A 70 24.15 -2.94 2.99
CA GLU A 70 24.40 -3.70 4.20
C GLU A 70 23.14 -4.42 4.72
N GLU A 71 22.00 -3.73 4.81
CA GLU A 71 20.73 -4.34 5.25
C GLU A 71 20.29 -5.43 4.27
N ILE A 72 20.42 -5.20 2.96
CA ILE A 72 20.11 -6.19 1.92
C ILE A 72 21.03 -7.41 2.06
N ALA A 73 22.34 -7.21 2.24
CA ALA A 73 23.31 -8.29 2.41
C ALA A 73 23.05 -9.10 3.69
N HIS A 74 22.71 -8.41 4.78
CA HIS A 74 22.36 -9.04 6.04
C HIS A 74 21.14 -9.95 5.91
N VAL A 75 20.03 -9.45 5.34
CA VAL A 75 18.81 -10.24 5.12
C VAL A 75 19.08 -11.43 4.20
N ARG A 76 19.84 -11.24 3.10
CA ARG A 76 20.24 -12.34 2.21
C ARG A 76 21.01 -13.44 2.95
N SER A 77 21.92 -13.06 3.85
CA SER A 77 22.69 -14.02 4.65
C SER A 77 21.80 -14.85 5.57
N ILE A 78 20.79 -14.24 6.20
CA ILE A 78 19.84 -14.93 7.09
C ILE A 78 19.00 -15.94 6.30
N VAL A 79 18.43 -15.52 5.16
CA VAL A 79 17.59 -16.39 4.31
C VAL A 79 18.39 -17.55 3.73
N SER A 80 19.65 -17.31 3.36
CA SER A 80 20.53 -18.35 2.79
C SER A 80 21.03 -19.35 3.84
N GLN A 81 20.94 -19.02 5.12
CA GLN A 81 21.33 -19.87 6.24
C GLN A 81 20.15 -20.69 6.81
N GLN A 82 18.92 -20.44 6.39
CA GLN A 82 17.80 -21.31 6.75
C GLN A 82 17.88 -22.62 5.96
N PRO A 83 17.88 -23.80 6.62
CA PRO A 83 17.79 -25.07 5.93
C PRO A 83 16.52 -25.08 5.08
N GLN A 84 16.63 -25.45 3.81
CA GLN A 84 15.46 -25.80 3.00
C GLN A 84 14.78 -26.98 3.69
N PHE A 85 13.52 -26.79 4.11
CA PHE A 85 12.67 -27.87 4.60
C PHE A 85 12.39 -28.88 3.49
#